data_AF-A0A976HGH8-F1
#
_entry.id   AF-A0A976HGH8-F1
#
_cell.length_a   1.000
_cell.length_b   1.000
_cell.length_c   1.000
_cell.angle_alpha   90.00
_cell.angle_beta   90.00
_cell.angle_gamma   90.00
#
_symmetry.space_group_name_H-M   'P 1'
#
loop_
_entity.id
_entity.type
_entity.pdbx_description
1 polymer ?
#
loop_
_entity_poly.entity_id
_entity_poly.type
_entity_poly.pdbx_seq_one_letter_code
_entity_poly.pdbx_strand_id
1 'polypeptide(L)'
;MTLPIRHIMALQVGDVLELPFSAIDAVTIETMDGRRVARARLGQNRGMRALKVLEADSFRAANAVHQRPAPVEEPAATPDLRAAS
;
A
#
# COMPACT_ATOMS: atom_id res chain seq x y z
N MET A 1 -15.05 -4.36 -16.68
CA MET A 1 -15.62 -4.53 -18.04
C MET A 1 -15.03 -5.80 -18.62
N THR A 2 -15.82 -6.62 -19.29
CA THR A 2 -15.33 -7.78 -20.04
C THR A 2 -15.74 -7.62 -21.50
N LEU A 3 -14.81 -7.82 -22.44
CA LEU A 3 -15.08 -7.69 -23.87
C LEU A 3 -14.65 -8.99 -24.59
N PRO A 4 -15.49 -9.54 -25.50
CA PRO A 4 -15.09 -10.68 -26.34
C PRO A 4 -13.85 -10.36 -27.18
N ILE A 5 -12.95 -11.35 -27.34
CA ILE A 5 -11.68 -11.18 -28.05
C ILE A 5 -11.85 -10.63 -29.46
N ARG A 6 -12.88 -11.08 -30.20
CA ARG A 6 -13.17 -10.59 -31.56
C ARG A 6 -13.43 -9.09 -31.62
N HIS A 7 -14.00 -8.49 -30.57
CA HIS A 7 -14.26 -7.05 -30.52
C HIS A 7 -12.99 -6.28 -30.19
N ILE A 8 -12.12 -6.82 -29.32
CA ILE A 8 -10.80 -6.23 -29.05
C ILE A 8 -9.99 -6.16 -30.35
N MET A 9 -9.98 -7.25 -31.12
CA MET A 9 -9.26 -7.33 -32.40
C MET A 9 -9.83 -6.42 -33.49
N ALA A 10 -11.06 -5.94 -33.34
CA ALA A 10 -11.73 -5.08 -34.30
C ALA A 10 -11.61 -3.59 -33.99
N LEU A 11 -11.11 -3.20 -32.80
CA LEU A 11 -11.02 -1.80 -32.37
C LEU A 11 -10.23 -0.94 -33.37
N GLN A 12 -10.80 0.19 -33.77
CA GLN A 12 -10.20 1.18 -34.64
C GLN A 12 -10.01 2.52 -33.92
N VAL A 13 -9.15 3.37 -34.47
CA VAL A 13 -8.99 4.75 -33.99
C VAL A 13 -10.32 5.48 -34.13
N GLY A 14 -10.79 6.07 -33.04
CA GLY A 14 -12.07 6.78 -32.98
C GLY A 14 -13.20 5.96 -32.35
N ASP A 15 -13.01 4.66 -32.14
CA ASP A 15 -13.99 3.84 -31.43
C ASP A 15 -14.14 4.31 -29.98
N VAL A 16 -15.40 4.34 -29.51
CA VAL A 16 -15.74 4.70 -28.14
C VAL A 16 -15.93 3.44 -27.32
N LEU A 17 -15.11 3.27 -26.29
CA LEU A 17 -15.25 2.19 -25.31
C LEU A 17 -15.90 2.72 -24.04
N GLU A 18 -17.16 2.35 -23.82
CA GLU A 18 -17.88 2.74 -22.62
C GLU A 18 -17.28 2.07 -21.39
N LEU A 19 -16.72 2.88 -20.49
CA LEU A 19 -16.31 2.45 -19.17
C LEU A 19 -17.46 2.68 -18.19
N PRO A 20 -17.80 1.70 -17.33
CA PRO A 20 -18.84 1.90 -16.33
C PRO A 20 -18.47 3.08 -15.43
N PHE A 21 -19.42 4.00 -15.18
CA PHE A 21 -19.18 5.23 -14.42
C PHE A 21 -18.55 5.01 -13.03
N SER A 22 -18.76 3.85 -12.40
CA SER A 22 -18.11 3.46 -11.15
C SER A 22 -16.58 3.31 -11.25
N ALA A 23 -16.01 3.26 -12.46
CA ALA A 23 -14.57 3.10 -12.68
C ALA A 23 -13.75 4.38 -12.38
N ILE A 24 -14.35 5.58 -12.46
CA ILE A 24 -13.63 6.83 -12.17
C ILE A 24 -13.52 7.06 -10.65
N ASP A 25 -14.50 6.58 -9.89
CA ASP A 25 -14.50 6.68 -8.42
C ASP A 25 -13.66 5.59 -7.75
N ALA A 26 -13.39 4.48 -8.44
CA ALA A 26 -12.67 3.32 -7.91
C ALA A 26 -11.26 3.22 -8.49
N VAL A 27 -10.39 4.18 -8.16
CA VAL A 27 -8.98 4.13 -8.57
C VAL A 27 -8.15 3.40 -7.53
N THR A 28 -7.23 2.58 -8.03
CA THR A 28 -6.28 1.83 -7.21
C THR A 28 -4.88 2.38 -7.45
N ILE A 29 -4.11 2.56 -6.38
CA ILE A 29 -2.67 2.84 -6.46
C ILE A 29 -1.97 1.48 -6.43
N GLU A 30 -1.10 1.25 -7.40
CA GLU A 30 -0.33 0.01 -7.54
C GLU A 30 1.17 0.33 -7.61
N THR A 31 1.98 -0.61 -7.15
CA THR A 31 3.42 -0.61 -7.41
C THR A 31 3.71 -1.01 -8.87
N MET A 32 4.95 -0.85 -9.31
CA MET A 32 5.36 -1.20 -10.67
C MET A 32 5.24 -2.71 -10.98
N ASP A 33 5.23 -3.56 -9.95
CA ASP A 33 4.97 -5.01 -10.05
C ASP A 33 3.47 -5.37 -10.01
N GLY A 34 2.56 -4.39 -10.06
CA GLY A 34 1.11 -4.61 -10.11
C GLY A 34 0.49 -4.93 -8.76
N ARG A 35 1.23 -4.76 -7.64
CA ARG A 35 0.67 -4.94 -6.31
C ARG A 35 -0.09 -3.68 -5.90
N ARG A 36 -1.37 -3.83 -5.62
CA ARG A 36 -2.22 -2.80 -5.03
C ARG A 36 -1.73 -2.38 -3.63
N VAL A 37 -1.67 -1.07 -3.41
CA VAL A 37 -1.23 -0.45 -2.15
C VAL A 37 -2.28 0.43 -1.48
N ALA A 38 -3.25 0.97 -2.24
CA ALA A 38 -4.31 1.80 -1.68
C ALA A 38 -5.49 1.96 -2.65
N ARG A 39 -6.66 2.28 -2.10
CA ARG A 39 -7.77 2.86 -2.86
C ARG A 39 -7.70 4.39 -2.82
N ALA A 40 -8.08 5.02 -3.92
CA ALA A 40 -8.05 6.48 -4.06
C ALA A 40 -9.21 6.99 -4.94
N ARG A 41 -9.49 8.30 -4.83
CA ARG A 41 -10.35 9.03 -5.76
C ARG A 41 -9.52 9.93 -6.64
N LEU A 42 -9.85 9.93 -7.92
CA LEU A 42 -9.17 10.72 -8.92
C LEU A 42 -9.78 12.13 -8.97
N GLY A 43 -8.91 13.13 -8.86
CA GLY A 43 -9.28 14.54 -8.83
C GLY A 43 -8.31 15.39 -9.64
N GLN A 44 -8.20 16.66 -9.24
CA GLN A 44 -7.34 17.63 -9.89
C GLN A 44 -6.69 18.57 -8.87
N ASN A 45 -5.43 18.94 -9.09
CA ASN A 45 -4.72 19.96 -8.33
C ASN A 45 -3.89 20.80 -9.31
N ARG A 46 -4.18 22.10 -9.42
CA ARG A 46 -3.50 23.03 -10.34
C ARG A 46 -3.46 22.54 -11.79
N GLY A 47 -4.58 21.99 -12.29
CA GLY A 47 -4.68 21.44 -13.65
C GLY A 47 -4.04 20.06 -13.84
N MET A 48 -3.37 19.52 -12.82
CA MET A 48 -2.77 18.19 -12.85
C MET A 48 -3.73 17.15 -12.27
N ARG A 49 -3.68 15.91 -12.78
CA ARG A 49 -4.39 14.79 -12.15
C ARG A 49 -3.78 14.49 -10.79
N ALA A 50 -4.63 14.39 -9.78
CA ALA A 50 -4.24 14.13 -8.40
C ALA A 50 -5.08 13.00 -7.82
N LEU A 51 -4.54 12.26 -6.86
CA LEU A 51 -5.23 11.17 -6.18
C LEU A 51 -5.44 11.53 -4.70
N LYS A 52 -6.69 11.46 -4.24
CA LYS A 52 -7.02 11.50 -2.81
C LYS A 52 -7.06 10.07 -2.28
N VAL A 53 -6.09 9.70 -1.46
CA VAL A 53 -6.04 8.37 -0.81
C VAL A 53 -7.23 8.23 0.14
N LEU A 54 -7.97 7.14 0.00
CA LEU A 54 -9.12 6.81 0.85
C LEU A 54 -8.72 5.84 1.97
N GLU A 55 -8.06 4.76 1.58
CA GLU A 55 -7.67 3.67 2.46
C GLU A 55 -6.36 3.10 1.94
N ALA A 56 -5.32 3.15 2.77
CA ALA A 56 -4.07 2.48 2.48
C ALA A 56 -4.23 1.01 2.86
N ASP A 57 -3.91 0.11 1.93
CA ASP A 57 -3.83 -1.31 2.29
C ASP A 57 -2.64 -1.45 3.23
N SER A 58 -2.91 -1.89 4.46
CA SER A 58 -1.85 -2.16 5.42
C SER A 58 -0.89 -3.17 4.80
N PHE A 59 0.33 -2.72 4.53
CA PHE A 59 1.42 -3.64 4.28
C PHE A 59 1.57 -4.48 5.55
N ARG A 60 1.21 -5.76 5.48
CA ARG A 60 1.99 -6.77 6.20
C ARG A 60 3.37 -6.79 5.56
N ALA A 61 4.14 -5.75 5.83
CA ALA A 61 5.56 -5.80 5.62
C ALA A 61 6.07 -6.99 6.44
N ALA A 62 7.11 -7.64 5.96
CA ALA A 62 8.00 -8.47 6.77
C ALA A 62 8.71 -7.66 7.88
N ASN A 63 8.05 -6.64 8.46
CA ASN A 63 8.47 -5.82 9.58
C ASN A 63 8.45 -6.59 10.91
N ALA A 64 8.10 -7.88 10.92
CA ALA A 64 8.38 -8.74 12.06
C ALA A 64 9.89 -8.85 12.34
N VAL A 65 10.76 -8.62 11.35
CA VAL A 65 12.23 -8.75 11.51
C VAL A 65 12.89 -7.50 12.10
N HIS A 66 12.21 -6.35 12.11
CA HIS A 66 12.71 -5.10 12.73
C HIS A 66 12.10 -4.83 14.11
N GLN A 67 11.61 -5.85 14.80
CA GLN A 67 11.43 -5.74 16.24
C GLN A 67 12.81 -5.58 16.87
N ARG A 68 13.13 -4.37 17.34
CA ARG A 68 14.31 -4.10 18.16
C ARG A 68 14.35 -5.17 19.28
N PRO A 69 15.44 -5.93 19.44
CA PRO A 69 15.51 -6.87 20.55
C PRO A 69 15.25 -6.10 21.85
N ALA A 70 14.41 -6.68 22.71
CA ALA A 70 14.13 -6.11 24.02
C ALA A 70 15.46 -5.83 24.75
N PRO A 71 15.57 -4.74 25.54
CA PRO A 71 16.74 -4.54 26.36
C PRO A 71 16.93 -5.79 27.22
N VAL A 72 18.09 -6.44 27.08
CA VAL A 72 18.50 -7.48 28.01
C VAL A 72 18.67 -6.78 29.36
N GLU A 73 17.76 -7.02 30.30
CA GLU A 73 17.96 -6.61 31.70
C GLU A 73 19.22 -7.31 32.20
N GLU A 74 20.32 -6.55 32.30
CA GLU A 74 21.50 -6.98 33.05
C GLU A 74 21.05 -7.27 34.50
N PRO A 75 21.31 -8.48 35.03
CA PRO A 75 20.93 -8.81 36.39
C PRO A 75 21.67 -7.89 37.36
N ALA A 76 20.89 -7.18 38.19
CA ALA A 76 21.38 -6.27 39.20
C ALA A 76 22.46 -6.94 40.06
N ALA A 77 23.67 -6.35 40.03
CA ALA A 77 24.78 -6.74 40.89
C ALA A 77 24.32 -6.74 42.35
N THR A 78 24.35 -7.91 42.98
CA THR A 78 24.07 -8.07 44.40
C THR A 78 25.21 -7.42 45.20
N PRO A 79 24.97 -6.46 46.09
CA PRO A 79 26.06 -5.88 46.89
C PRO A 79 26.54 -6.92 47.92
N ASP A 80 27.84 -7.20 47.88
CA ASP A 80 28.52 -8.22 48.68
C ASP A 80 28.58 -7.77 50.16
N LEU A 81 27.96 -8.55 51.05
CA LEU A 81 27.77 -8.24 52.46
C LEU A 81 28.77 -9.04 53.31
N ARG A 82 30.08 -8.92 53.04
CA ARG A 82 31.16 -9.49 53.88
C ARG A 82 32.50 -8.77 53.71
N ALA A 83 32.67 -7.59 54.29
CA ALA A 83 34.00 -7.06 54.64
C ALA A 83 33.91 -5.91 55.65
N ALA A 84 33.74 -6.25 56.92
CA ALA A 84 34.28 -5.52 58.07
C ALA A 84 33.81 -6.27 59.33
N SER A 85 34.60 -7.27 59.69
CA SER A 85 34.74 -7.71 61.08
C SER A 85 35.55 -6.68 61.86
#